data_AF-M6FW86-F1
#
_entry.id   AF-M6FW86-F1
#
_cell.length_a   1.000
_cell.length_b   1.000
_cell.length_c   1.000
_cell.angle_alpha   90.00
_cell.angle_beta   90.00
_cell.angle_gamma   90.00
#
_symmetry.space_group_name_H-M   'P 1'
#
loop_
_entity.id
_entity.type
_entity.pdbx_description
1 polymer ?
#
loop_
_entity_poly.entity_id
_entity_poly.type
_entity_poly.pdbx_seq_one_letter_code
_entity_poly.pdbx_strand_id
1 'polypeptide(L)'
;MKKFLRSIVLLSLSMFFCNCTTIAKLFRSSGSYQVYVMKSEENSSLAIGKIVSRDARFSPYLMENFKDMLQLHLMAEGYSVKEMPEEKSLIKLFSKANSNSETIESLELTKKKETKPASNEIDTTENASNLKDLLPENLRQVLDKGTVVGFSNVSKETQFSDFLSSNEIKFLSEQIGIRYFIQGAVGNNDSGNLLEEDFNSLVFLKVYDSNGVLKGGITYVVNGRTLNEANLLKEVCRNISNKMNTLVKR
;
A
#
# COMPACT_ATOMS: atom_id res chain seq x y z
N MET A 1 51.52 54.17 -17.43
CA MET A 1 50.05 54.33 -17.29
C MET A 1 49.24 53.22 -17.96
N LYS A 2 49.47 52.85 -19.23
CA LYS A 2 48.67 51.81 -19.94
C LYS A 2 48.63 50.41 -19.28
N LYS A 3 49.73 49.96 -18.66
CA LYS A 3 49.79 48.65 -17.97
C LYS A 3 48.99 48.63 -16.66
N PHE A 4 49.00 49.72 -15.91
CA PHE A 4 48.26 49.86 -14.65
C PHE A 4 46.74 49.90 -14.89
N LEU A 5 46.31 50.63 -15.93
CA LEU A 5 44.90 50.67 -16.34
C LEU A 5 44.39 49.29 -16.80
N ARG A 6 45.20 48.54 -17.58
CA ARG A 6 44.87 47.16 -17.97
C ARG A 6 44.74 46.22 -16.77
N SER A 7 45.59 46.36 -15.77
CA SER A 7 45.53 45.52 -14.55
C SER A 7 44.28 45.80 -13.72
N ILE A 8 43.87 47.07 -13.63
CA ILE A 8 42.64 47.47 -12.92
C ILE A 8 41.38 46.93 -13.64
N VAL A 9 41.37 46.98 -14.97
CA VAL A 9 40.26 46.44 -15.78
C VAL A 9 40.18 44.92 -15.68
N LEU A 10 41.31 44.22 -15.63
CA LEU A 10 41.33 42.77 -15.43
C LEU A 10 40.85 42.37 -14.02
N LEU A 11 41.25 43.12 -12.99
CA LEU A 11 40.86 42.86 -11.61
C LEU A 11 39.38 43.13 -11.37
N SER A 12 38.82 44.20 -11.96
CA SER A 12 37.39 44.49 -11.87
C SER A 12 36.56 43.44 -12.61
N LEU A 13 37.03 42.98 -13.77
CA LEU A 13 36.38 41.92 -14.53
C LEU A 13 36.40 40.58 -13.77
N SER A 14 37.52 40.22 -13.13
CA SER A 14 37.59 38.99 -12.31
C SER A 14 36.69 39.05 -11.07
N MET A 15 36.60 40.21 -10.42
CA MET A 15 35.69 40.40 -9.28
C MET A 15 34.22 40.32 -9.70
N PHE A 16 33.88 40.82 -10.88
CA PHE A 16 32.52 40.74 -11.43
C PHE A 16 32.12 39.28 -11.72
N PHE A 17 33.00 38.52 -12.40
CA PHE A 17 32.74 37.11 -12.67
C PHE A 17 32.71 36.24 -11.40
N CYS A 18 33.54 36.53 -10.39
CA CYS A 18 33.54 35.76 -9.14
C CYS A 18 32.23 35.97 -8.34
N ASN A 19 31.74 37.21 -8.25
CA ASN A 19 30.50 37.53 -7.54
C ASN A 19 29.23 37.04 -8.25
N CYS A 20 29.25 36.88 -9.58
CA CYS A 20 28.13 36.26 -10.30
C CYS A 20 27.97 34.76 -9.96
N THR A 21 29.07 34.04 -9.68
CA THR A 21 29.00 32.61 -9.34
C THR A 21 28.49 32.34 -7.93
N THR A 22 28.69 33.25 -6.98
CA THR A 22 28.20 33.13 -5.60
C THR A 22 26.71 33.45 -5.52
N ILE A 23 26.23 34.44 -6.28
CA ILE A 23 24.80 34.77 -6.40
C ILE A 23 24.02 33.63 -7.06
N ALA A 24 24.58 32.97 -8.10
CA ALA A 24 23.94 31.82 -8.73
C ALA A 24 23.78 30.60 -7.79
N LYS A 25 24.61 30.48 -6.75
CA LYS A 25 24.47 29.42 -5.72
C LYS A 25 23.35 29.72 -4.72
N LEU A 26 23.02 30.98 -4.48
CA LEU A 26 21.95 31.40 -3.56
C LEU A 26 20.53 31.20 -4.14
N PHE A 27 20.38 31.19 -5.46
CA PHE A 27 19.09 30.93 -6.13
C PHE A 27 18.89 29.48 -6.55
N ARG A 28 19.83 28.59 -6.23
CA ARG A 28 19.77 27.18 -6.64
C ARG A 28 18.98 26.37 -5.61
N SER A 29 17.69 26.66 -5.49
CA SER A 29 16.75 25.62 -5.03
C SER A 29 16.85 24.48 -6.03
N SER A 30 17.37 23.33 -5.62
CA SER A 30 17.48 22.13 -6.46
C SER A 30 16.15 21.38 -6.60
N GLY A 31 15.06 21.94 -6.06
CA GLY A 31 13.72 21.36 -6.12
C GLY A 31 12.82 22.04 -7.14
N SER A 32 11.91 21.27 -7.71
CA SER A 32 10.78 21.78 -8.51
C SER A 32 9.49 21.59 -7.74
N TYR A 33 8.65 22.63 -7.66
CA TYR A 33 7.28 22.48 -7.17
C TYR A 33 6.41 21.82 -8.24
N GLN A 34 5.53 20.91 -7.81
CA GLN A 34 4.45 20.42 -8.65
C GLN A 34 3.13 20.81 -7.99
N VAL A 35 2.31 21.54 -8.74
CA VAL A 35 0.98 21.93 -8.29
C VAL A 35 -0.02 21.03 -9.00
N TYR A 36 -0.74 20.24 -8.22
CA TYR A 36 -1.84 19.41 -8.70
C TYR A 36 -3.13 20.16 -8.42
N VAL A 37 -3.73 20.72 -9.47
CA VAL A 37 -5.04 21.36 -9.40
C VAL A 37 -6.07 20.33 -9.84
N MET A 38 -7.15 20.19 -9.07
CA MET A 38 -8.28 19.35 -9.50
C MET A 38 -8.80 19.86 -10.85
N LYS A 39 -8.83 18.97 -11.85
CA LYS A 39 -9.52 19.28 -13.11
C LYS A 39 -11.01 19.47 -12.80
N SER A 40 -11.61 20.50 -13.38
CA SER A 40 -13.03 20.84 -13.19
C SER A 40 -13.99 19.77 -13.72
N GLU A 41 -13.51 18.86 -14.56
CA GLU A 41 -14.27 17.68 -14.99
C GLU A 41 -14.14 16.61 -13.91
N GLU A 42 -15.21 16.40 -13.13
CA GLU A 42 -15.27 15.32 -12.13
C GLU A 42 -15.24 13.97 -12.85
N ASN A 43 -14.05 13.41 -13.01
CA ASN A 43 -13.94 11.98 -13.17
C ASN A 43 -14.40 11.37 -11.84
N SER A 44 -15.48 10.59 -11.91
CA SER A 44 -16.00 9.65 -10.91
C SER A 44 -15.32 9.62 -9.53
N SER A 45 -16.10 9.70 -8.44
CA SER A 45 -15.56 9.58 -7.09
C SER A 45 -14.79 8.26 -6.86
N LEU A 46 -13.65 8.36 -6.19
CA LEU A 46 -12.75 7.22 -5.97
C LEU A 46 -12.26 7.21 -4.52
N ALA A 47 -11.99 6.04 -3.96
CA ALA A 47 -11.29 5.96 -2.69
C ALA A 47 -10.15 4.94 -2.73
N ILE A 48 -9.07 5.27 -2.02
CA ILE A 48 -7.88 4.43 -1.91
C ILE A 48 -7.93 3.73 -0.55
N GLY A 49 -8.18 2.43 -0.61
CA GLY A 49 -8.17 1.52 0.53
C GLY A 49 -6.75 1.12 0.95
N LYS A 50 -6.64 -0.06 1.54
CA LYS A 50 -5.36 -0.58 2.02
C LYS A 50 -4.42 -0.87 0.85
N ILE A 51 -3.21 -0.33 0.95
CA ILE A 51 -2.08 -0.72 0.13
C ILE A 51 -1.01 -1.27 1.09
N VAL A 52 -0.56 -2.49 0.88
CA VAL A 52 0.37 -3.18 1.79
C VAL A 52 1.78 -3.26 1.22
N SER A 53 2.78 -3.16 2.09
CA SER A 53 4.16 -3.43 1.68
C SER A 53 4.39 -4.94 1.67
N ARG A 54 4.91 -5.45 0.56
CA ARG A 54 5.44 -6.81 0.40
C ARG A 54 6.96 -6.79 0.23
N ASP A 55 7.60 -5.68 0.58
CA ASP A 55 9.04 -5.56 0.56
C ASP A 55 9.66 -6.48 1.61
N ALA A 56 10.73 -7.19 1.22
CA ALA A 56 11.54 -7.96 2.16
C ALA A 56 12.34 -7.03 3.10
N ARG A 57 12.62 -5.80 2.65
CA ARG A 57 13.33 -4.77 3.42
C ARG A 57 12.34 -3.78 4.02
N PHE A 58 12.58 -3.39 5.26
CA PHE A 58 11.73 -2.42 5.93
C PHE A 58 11.95 -1.02 5.36
N SER A 59 10.98 -0.52 4.58
CA SER A 59 10.91 0.88 4.15
C SER A 59 9.73 1.58 4.82
N PRO A 60 9.96 2.34 5.92
CA PRO A 60 8.89 2.82 6.80
C PRO A 60 7.89 3.76 6.12
N TYR A 61 8.34 4.55 5.14
CA TYR A 61 7.53 5.60 4.52
C TYR A 61 7.11 5.30 3.08
N LEU A 62 7.57 4.18 2.50
CA LEU A 62 7.29 3.87 1.09
C LEU A 62 5.79 3.83 0.81
N MET A 63 5.02 3.24 1.71
CA MET A 63 3.59 3.04 1.50
C MET A 63 2.79 4.34 1.59
N GLU A 64 3.10 5.17 2.60
CA GLU A 64 2.48 6.47 2.81
C GLU A 64 2.82 7.38 1.62
N ASN A 65 4.10 7.47 1.26
CA ASN A 65 4.56 8.25 0.11
C ASN A 65 3.90 7.78 -1.20
N PHE A 66 3.77 6.46 -1.41
CA PHE A 66 3.10 5.91 -2.59
C PHE A 66 1.63 6.30 -2.61
N LYS A 67 0.92 6.16 -1.49
CA LYS A 67 -0.51 6.49 -1.39
C LYS A 67 -0.76 7.98 -1.65
N ASP A 68 0.02 8.85 -1.02
CA ASP A 68 -0.10 10.31 -1.17
C ASP A 68 0.22 10.73 -2.61
N MET A 69 1.29 10.18 -3.18
CA MET A 69 1.69 10.50 -4.54
C MET A 69 0.70 9.98 -5.57
N LEU A 70 0.11 8.80 -5.35
CA LEU A 70 -0.95 8.26 -6.19
C LEU A 70 -2.23 9.12 -6.10
N GLN A 71 -2.61 9.55 -4.89
CA GLN A 71 -3.75 10.43 -4.67
C GLN A 71 -3.62 11.74 -5.44
N LEU A 72 -2.45 12.40 -5.37
CA LEU A 72 -2.18 13.63 -6.12
C LEU A 72 -2.31 13.42 -7.64
N HIS A 73 -1.77 12.32 -8.17
CA HIS A 73 -1.87 12.03 -9.60
C HIS A 73 -3.30 11.70 -10.05
N LEU A 74 -4.08 11.02 -9.21
CA LEU A 74 -5.50 10.76 -9.49
C LEU A 74 -6.32 12.06 -9.47
N MET A 75 -6.06 12.96 -8.53
CA MET A 75 -6.69 14.29 -8.51
C MET A 75 -6.32 15.12 -9.75
N ALA A 76 -5.07 15.02 -10.22
CA ALA A 76 -4.60 15.64 -11.45
C ALA A 76 -5.32 15.11 -12.70
N GLU A 77 -5.70 13.83 -12.67
CA GLU A 77 -6.52 13.20 -13.70
C GLU A 77 -8.01 13.55 -13.57
N GLY A 78 -8.43 14.27 -12.52
CA GLY A 78 -9.81 14.71 -12.31
C GLY A 78 -10.64 13.82 -11.39
N TYR A 79 -10.03 12.81 -10.74
CA TYR A 79 -10.75 11.96 -9.79
C TYR A 79 -11.00 12.70 -8.48
N SER A 80 -12.25 12.64 -7.99
CA SER A 80 -12.59 13.08 -6.63
C SER A 80 -12.20 12.00 -5.62
N VAL A 81 -10.99 12.11 -5.06
CA VAL A 81 -10.47 11.14 -4.08
C VAL A 81 -11.07 11.41 -2.71
N LYS A 82 -11.88 10.47 -2.20
CA LYS A 82 -12.47 10.50 -0.87
C LYS A 82 -11.57 9.76 0.12
N GLU A 83 -11.38 10.37 1.29
CA GLU A 83 -10.61 9.75 2.38
C GLU A 83 -11.34 8.52 2.92
N MET A 84 -10.55 7.50 3.25
CA MET A 84 -11.07 6.31 3.93
C MET A 84 -11.42 6.66 5.38
N PRO A 85 -12.58 6.20 5.91
CA PRO A 85 -12.87 6.30 7.33
C PRO A 85 -11.81 5.58 8.16
N GLU A 86 -11.55 6.09 9.35
CA GLU A 86 -10.67 5.42 10.32
C GLU A 86 -11.16 4.00 10.60
N GLU A 87 -10.24 3.07 10.89
CA GLU A 87 -10.52 1.65 11.16
C GLU A 87 -11.61 1.46 12.23
N LYS A 88 -11.56 2.24 13.31
CA LYS A 88 -12.56 2.22 14.38
C LYS A 88 -13.97 2.60 13.88
N SER A 89 -14.03 3.51 12.93
CA SER A 89 -15.29 3.92 12.28
C SER A 89 -15.77 2.85 11.32
N LEU A 90 -14.88 2.22 10.55
CA LEU A 90 -15.23 1.07 9.69
C LEU A 90 -15.82 -0.09 10.49
N ILE A 91 -15.23 -0.43 11.64
CA ILE A 91 -15.73 -1.47 12.54
C ILE A 91 -17.15 -1.14 13.03
N LYS A 92 -17.40 0.12 13.41
CA LYS A 92 -18.74 0.58 13.81
C LYS A 92 -19.74 0.54 12.66
N LEU A 93 -19.29 0.83 11.45
CA LEU A 93 -20.11 0.82 10.24
C LEU A 93 -20.52 -0.61 9.85
N PHE A 94 -19.58 -1.55 9.82
CA PHE A 94 -19.86 -2.94 9.46
C PHE A 94 -20.62 -3.70 10.56
N SER A 95 -20.35 -3.41 11.83
CA SER A 95 -21.14 -3.99 12.94
C SER A 95 -22.61 -3.55 12.91
N LYS A 96 -22.88 -2.29 12.55
CA LYS A 96 -24.25 -1.78 12.40
C LYS A 96 -24.97 -2.36 11.17
N ALA A 97 -24.23 -2.68 10.10
CA ALA A 97 -24.79 -3.36 8.93
C ALA A 97 -25.24 -4.79 9.28
N ASN A 98 -24.43 -5.52 10.05
CA ASN A 98 -24.73 -6.89 10.45
C ASN A 98 -25.89 -6.97 11.46
N SER A 99 -26.01 -6.01 12.40
CA SER A 99 -27.12 -6.00 13.36
C SER A 99 -28.49 -5.73 12.73
N ASN A 100 -28.53 -5.12 11.55
CA ASN A 100 -29.78 -4.84 10.83
C ASN A 100 -30.18 -5.98 9.88
N SER A 101 -29.35 -7.02 9.74
CA SER A 101 -29.62 -8.17 8.87
C SER A 101 -30.28 -9.35 9.59
N GLU A 102 -30.35 -9.35 10.93
CA GLU A 102 -30.82 -10.50 11.71
C GLU A 102 -32.32 -10.50 12.04
N THR A 103 -33.13 -9.56 11.53
CA THR A 103 -34.53 -9.41 11.96
C THR A 103 -35.60 -9.99 11.02
N ILE A 104 -35.25 -10.74 9.96
CA ILE A 104 -36.29 -11.22 9.01
C ILE A 104 -36.37 -12.74 8.81
N GLU A 105 -35.38 -13.56 9.16
CA GLU A 105 -35.48 -15.01 8.95
C GLU A 105 -35.10 -15.82 10.19
N SER A 106 -36.08 -16.08 11.06
CA SER A 106 -36.35 -17.40 11.65
C SER A 106 -37.31 -17.27 12.82
N LEU A 107 -38.61 -17.32 12.54
CA LEU A 107 -39.66 -17.53 13.54
C LEU A 107 -40.53 -18.67 13.03
N GLU A 108 -40.20 -19.89 13.46
CA GLU A 108 -41.02 -21.11 13.60
C GLU A 108 -40.06 -22.32 13.72
N LEU A 109 -40.25 -23.36 14.53
CA LEU A 109 -40.99 -23.58 15.77
C LEU A 109 -40.47 -24.94 16.30
N THR A 110 -39.82 -24.93 17.47
CA THR A 110 -39.83 -25.93 18.57
C THR A 110 -39.93 -27.47 18.35
N LYS A 111 -38.96 -28.16 19.00
CA LYS A 111 -39.07 -29.18 20.09
C LYS A 111 -39.06 -30.71 19.80
N LYS A 112 -38.12 -31.35 20.54
CA LYS A 112 -38.15 -32.66 21.27
C LYS A 112 -38.01 -33.96 20.43
N LYS A 113 -37.36 -35.05 20.86
CA LYS A 113 -36.44 -35.40 21.98
C LYS A 113 -35.88 -36.81 21.66
N GLU A 114 -34.61 -37.06 21.99
CA GLU A 114 -33.92 -38.33 22.35
C GLU A 114 -34.38 -39.69 21.80
N THR A 115 -33.46 -40.47 21.20
CA THR A 115 -32.92 -41.75 21.73
C THR A 115 -31.72 -42.22 20.89
N LYS A 116 -30.58 -42.49 21.54
CA LYS A 116 -29.36 -43.15 21.01
C LYS A 116 -29.45 -44.66 21.38
N PRO A 117 -28.76 -45.60 20.70
CA PRO A 117 -27.34 -45.81 21.01
C PRO A 117 -26.41 -46.32 19.88
N ALA A 118 -25.10 -46.14 20.16
CA ALA A 118 -23.90 -46.85 19.68
C ALA A 118 -23.53 -46.73 18.17
N SER A 119 -22.27 -46.53 17.75
CA SER A 119 -20.94 -46.65 18.36
C SER A 119 -19.90 -45.77 17.64
N ASN A 120 -18.73 -45.59 18.26
CA ASN A 120 -17.45 -45.02 17.78
C ASN A 120 -17.08 -43.60 18.32
N GLU A 121 -16.72 -43.57 19.61
CA GLU A 121 -15.40 -43.15 20.17
C GLU A 121 -14.31 -42.71 19.13
N ILE A 122 -13.49 -41.65 19.28
CA ILE A 122 -12.79 -41.07 20.46
C ILE A 122 -12.33 -39.61 20.17
N ASP A 123 -12.31 -38.80 21.23
CA ASP A 123 -11.68 -37.48 21.39
C ASP A 123 -10.14 -37.50 21.26
N THR A 124 -9.50 -36.44 20.75
CA THR A 124 -8.12 -36.10 21.15
C THR A 124 -7.76 -34.64 20.84
N THR A 125 -8.30 -33.72 21.64
CA THR A 125 -7.53 -32.59 22.15
C THR A 125 -6.47 -33.13 23.09
N GLU A 126 -5.23 -33.36 22.61
CA GLU A 126 -3.99 -33.56 23.38
C GLU A 126 -2.88 -34.08 22.45
N ASN A 127 -2.28 -33.23 21.59
CA ASN A 127 -1.15 -33.68 20.75
C ASN A 127 -0.18 -32.57 20.30
N ALA A 128 0.02 -31.52 21.11
CA ALA A 128 1.07 -30.52 20.88
C ALA A 128 2.29 -30.70 21.80
N SER A 129 2.17 -31.44 22.91
CA SER A 129 3.27 -31.71 23.84
C SER A 129 4.22 -32.82 23.36
N ASN A 130 3.73 -33.78 22.57
CA ASN A 130 4.49 -34.98 22.19
C ASN A 130 5.51 -34.78 21.06
N LEU A 131 5.51 -33.64 20.35
CA LEU A 131 6.47 -33.41 19.27
C LEU A 131 7.84 -32.94 19.81
N LYS A 132 7.86 -32.26 20.96
CA LYS A 132 9.11 -31.89 21.63
C LYS A 132 9.86 -33.11 22.15
N ASP A 133 9.17 -34.18 22.58
CA ASP A 133 9.78 -35.40 23.15
C ASP A 133 10.32 -36.40 22.13
N LEU A 134 9.97 -36.26 20.85
CA LEU A 134 10.45 -37.13 19.77
C LEU A 134 11.69 -36.59 19.03
N LEU A 135 12.15 -35.39 19.40
CA LEU A 135 13.30 -34.76 18.77
C LEU A 135 14.58 -35.04 19.57
N PRO A 136 15.67 -35.48 18.94
CA PRO A 136 16.96 -35.63 19.61
C PRO A 136 17.41 -34.30 20.23
N GLU A 137 18.10 -34.37 21.37
CA GLU A 137 18.49 -33.21 22.21
C GLU A 137 19.16 -32.08 21.42
N ASN A 138 19.91 -32.45 20.38
CA ASN A 138 20.63 -31.54 19.48
C ASN A 138 19.70 -30.64 18.66
N LEU A 139 18.46 -31.08 18.37
CA LEU A 139 17.45 -30.32 17.61
C LEU A 139 16.52 -29.53 18.53
N ARG A 140 16.35 -29.96 19.79
CA ARG A 140 15.60 -29.21 20.81
C ARG A 140 16.24 -27.87 21.10
N GLN A 141 17.57 -27.85 21.17
CA GLN A 141 18.32 -26.63 21.45
C GLN A 141 18.23 -25.61 20.30
N VAL A 142 18.01 -26.04 19.05
CA VAL A 142 17.81 -25.17 17.87
C VAL A 142 16.35 -24.67 17.77
N LEU A 143 15.41 -25.41 18.35
CA LEU A 143 14.01 -25.01 18.47
C LEU A 143 13.80 -23.95 19.57
N ASP A 144 14.47 -24.13 20.72
CA ASP A 144 14.38 -23.20 21.86
C ASP A 144 15.30 -21.97 21.69
N LYS A 145 16.44 -22.11 20.99
CA LYS A 145 17.25 -20.97 20.52
C LYS A 145 16.82 -20.63 19.10
N GLY A 146 15.66 -19.99 19.00
CA GLY A 146 15.00 -19.56 17.78
C GLY A 146 15.99 -19.29 16.65
N THR A 147 15.97 -20.19 15.66
CA THR A 147 16.69 -19.99 14.41
C THR A 147 16.18 -18.66 13.84
N VAL A 148 17.10 -17.73 13.66
CA VAL A 148 16.90 -16.46 12.97
C VAL A 148 16.62 -16.78 11.50
N VAL A 149 15.39 -17.18 11.23
CA VAL A 149 14.79 -17.21 9.90
C VAL A 149 13.38 -16.71 10.13
N GLY A 150 13.17 -15.43 9.78
CA GLY A 150 11.97 -14.66 10.09
C GLY A 150 10.71 -15.19 9.44
N PHE A 151 10.13 -16.23 10.02
CA PHE A 151 8.71 -16.52 9.91
C PHE A 151 8.11 -16.22 11.28
N SER A 152 7.79 -14.95 11.52
CA SER A 152 6.91 -14.59 12.61
C SER A 152 5.60 -15.37 12.41
N ASN A 153 5.35 -16.32 13.30
CA ASN A 153 3.99 -16.77 13.60
C ASN A 153 3.22 -15.52 14.03
N VAL A 154 2.52 -14.91 13.08
CA VAL A 154 1.56 -13.84 13.34
C VAL A 154 0.48 -14.46 14.21
N SER A 155 0.59 -14.26 15.51
CA SER A 155 -0.45 -14.57 16.47
C SER A 155 -1.72 -13.87 16.02
N LYS A 156 -2.82 -14.64 15.96
CA LYS A 156 -4.18 -14.19 15.69
C LYS A 156 -4.69 -13.32 16.85
N GLU A 157 -4.09 -12.17 17.06
CA GLU A 157 -4.66 -11.08 17.85
C GLU A 157 -5.13 -10.01 16.87
N THR A 158 -6.38 -10.17 16.46
CA THR A 158 -7.32 -9.10 16.07
C THR A 158 -6.71 -7.96 15.24
N GLN A 159 -6.33 -8.25 14.00
CA GLN A 159 -6.07 -7.21 13.00
C GLN A 159 -7.26 -7.16 12.04
N PHE A 160 -8.12 -6.15 12.16
CA PHE A 160 -8.99 -5.72 11.05
C PHE A 160 -8.17 -4.93 10.01
N SER A 161 -6.99 -5.48 9.68
CA SER A 161 -6.07 -4.99 8.67
C SER A 161 -6.28 -5.71 7.33
N ASP A 162 -7.37 -6.45 7.15
CA ASP A 162 -7.58 -7.21 5.94
C ASP A 162 -8.13 -6.36 4.78
N PHE A 163 -7.88 -6.82 3.56
CA PHE A 163 -8.45 -6.21 2.36
C PHE A 163 -9.99 -6.23 2.45
N LEU A 164 -10.65 -5.15 2.01
CA LEU A 164 -12.10 -5.10 2.03
C LEU A 164 -12.66 -6.13 1.02
N SER A 165 -13.67 -6.86 1.48
CA SER A 165 -14.47 -7.78 0.67
C SER A 165 -15.43 -7.01 -0.24
N SER A 166 -15.96 -7.67 -1.27
CA SER A 166 -16.93 -7.06 -2.19
C SER A 166 -18.16 -6.48 -1.49
N ASN A 167 -18.69 -7.15 -0.47
CA ASN A 167 -19.87 -6.68 0.26
C ASN A 167 -19.56 -5.42 1.09
N GLU A 168 -18.39 -5.37 1.72
CA GLU A 168 -17.94 -4.22 2.48
C GLU A 168 -17.68 -3.01 1.58
N ILE A 169 -17.08 -3.24 0.41
CA ILE A 169 -16.87 -2.18 -0.60
C ILE A 169 -18.21 -1.62 -1.08
N LYS A 170 -19.21 -2.49 -1.32
CA LYS A 170 -20.55 -2.06 -1.71
C LYS A 170 -21.21 -1.19 -0.64
N PHE A 171 -21.19 -1.64 0.61
CA PHE A 171 -21.75 -0.89 1.73
C PHE A 171 -21.04 0.48 1.91
N LEU A 172 -19.72 0.50 1.79
CA LEU A 172 -18.94 1.73 1.90
C LEU A 172 -19.21 2.70 0.74
N SER A 173 -19.37 2.17 -0.47
CA SER A 173 -19.80 2.92 -1.66
C SER A 173 -21.17 3.57 -1.46
N GLU A 174 -22.13 2.86 -0.87
CA GLU A 174 -23.47 3.39 -0.57
C GLU A 174 -23.44 4.54 0.46
N GLN A 175 -22.58 4.45 1.47
CA GLN A 175 -22.49 5.49 2.49
C GLN A 175 -21.69 6.73 2.06
N ILE A 176 -20.56 6.52 1.42
CA ILE A 176 -19.60 7.58 1.11
C ILE A 176 -19.85 8.12 -0.31
N GLY A 177 -20.61 7.41 -1.15
CA GLY A 177 -20.87 7.78 -2.54
C GLY A 177 -19.62 7.67 -3.40
N ILE A 178 -18.96 6.50 -3.38
CA ILE A 178 -17.73 6.22 -4.11
C ILE A 178 -18.08 5.36 -5.34
N ARG A 179 -17.61 5.75 -6.52
CA ARG A 179 -17.80 4.96 -7.75
C ARG A 179 -16.72 3.91 -7.97
N TYR A 180 -15.48 4.19 -7.58
CA TYR A 180 -14.36 3.26 -7.72
C TYR A 180 -13.58 3.09 -6.42
N PHE A 181 -13.18 1.87 -6.12
CA PHE A 181 -12.38 1.56 -4.95
C PHE A 181 -11.08 0.86 -5.34
N ILE A 182 -9.95 1.33 -4.82
CA ILE A 182 -8.62 0.77 -5.11
C ILE A 182 -8.04 0.14 -3.85
N GLN A 183 -7.52 -1.08 -3.97
CA GLN A 183 -6.71 -1.71 -2.93
C GLN A 183 -5.59 -2.54 -3.54
N GLY A 184 -4.47 -2.73 -2.84
CA GLY A 184 -3.33 -3.38 -3.47
C GLY A 184 -2.12 -3.65 -2.60
N ALA A 185 -0.99 -3.89 -3.26
CA ALA A 185 0.30 -4.14 -2.64
C ALA A 185 1.42 -3.53 -3.47
N VAL A 186 2.46 -3.07 -2.79
CA VAL A 186 3.73 -2.62 -3.38
C VAL A 186 4.83 -3.44 -2.74
N GLY A 187 5.78 -3.95 -3.51
CA GLY A 187 6.92 -4.69 -2.97
C GLY A 187 8.17 -4.43 -3.77
N ASN A 188 9.30 -4.29 -3.07
CA ASN A 188 10.61 -4.41 -3.69
C ASN A 188 11.10 -5.84 -3.45
N ASN A 189 11.70 -6.44 -4.48
CA ASN A 189 12.26 -7.77 -4.46
C ASN A 189 13.72 -7.68 -4.88
N ASP A 190 14.58 -8.33 -4.12
CA ASP A 190 16.00 -8.43 -4.38
C ASP A 190 16.23 -9.84 -4.90
N SER A 191 16.22 -10.00 -6.22
CA SER A 191 16.46 -11.30 -6.86
C SER A 191 17.91 -11.46 -7.35
N GLY A 192 18.80 -10.61 -6.84
CA GLY A 192 20.21 -10.61 -7.20
C GLY A 192 20.99 -11.79 -6.64
N ASN A 193 22.01 -12.23 -7.38
CA ASN A 193 23.01 -13.16 -6.89
C ASN A 193 24.09 -12.37 -6.12
N LEU A 194 24.93 -13.03 -5.31
CA LEU A 194 25.98 -12.39 -4.47
C LEU A 194 26.93 -11.40 -5.20
N LEU A 195 26.93 -11.38 -6.53
CA LEU A 195 27.79 -10.55 -7.38
C LEU A 195 27.01 -9.48 -8.17
N GLU A 196 25.70 -9.65 -8.36
CA GLU A 196 24.84 -8.75 -9.14
C GLU A 196 23.52 -8.56 -8.38
N GLU A 197 23.38 -7.42 -7.72
CA GLU A 197 22.15 -7.04 -7.03
C GLU A 197 21.10 -6.54 -8.04
N ASP A 198 20.22 -7.43 -8.47
CA ASP A 198 19.05 -7.07 -9.27
C ASP A 198 17.88 -6.65 -8.37
N PHE A 199 17.66 -5.34 -8.30
CA PHE A 199 16.53 -4.74 -7.58
C PHE A 199 15.30 -4.64 -8.47
N ASN A 200 14.22 -5.33 -8.11
CA ASN A 200 12.97 -5.30 -8.86
C ASN A 200 11.86 -4.71 -7.99
N SER A 201 11.08 -3.78 -8.54
CA SER A 201 9.91 -3.23 -7.85
C SER A 201 8.62 -3.67 -8.52
N LEU A 202 7.64 -4.07 -7.71
CA LEU A 202 6.35 -4.59 -8.16
C LEU A 202 5.23 -3.82 -7.48
N VAL A 203 4.26 -3.37 -8.28
CA VAL A 203 3.02 -2.75 -7.81
C VAL A 203 1.85 -3.54 -8.34
N PHE A 204 0.92 -3.90 -7.46
CA PHE A 204 -0.33 -4.57 -7.77
C PHE A 204 -1.49 -3.77 -7.19
N LEU A 205 -2.32 -3.20 -8.03
CA LEU A 205 -3.54 -2.52 -7.62
C LEU A 205 -4.75 -3.23 -8.21
N LYS A 206 -5.78 -3.44 -7.41
CA LYS A 206 -7.07 -3.96 -7.82
C LYS A 206 -8.10 -2.84 -7.77
N VAL A 207 -8.92 -2.74 -8.80
CA VAL A 207 -9.94 -1.70 -8.96
C VAL A 207 -11.31 -2.34 -8.95
N TYR A 208 -12.15 -1.87 -8.04
CA TYR A 208 -13.51 -2.35 -7.81
C TYR A 208 -14.51 -1.26 -8.19
N ASP A 209 -15.67 -1.69 -8.66
CA ASP A 209 -16.84 -0.83 -8.90
C ASP A 209 -17.57 -0.51 -7.59
N SER A 210 -18.55 0.39 -7.67
CA SER A 210 -19.45 0.76 -6.56
C SER A 210 -20.21 -0.44 -5.97
N ASN A 211 -20.41 -1.50 -6.75
CA ASN A 211 -21.05 -2.75 -6.33
C ASN A 211 -20.08 -3.76 -5.67
N GLY A 212 -18.79 -3.41 -5.52
CA GLY A 212 -17.77 -4.32 -5.01
C GLY A 212 -17.29 -5.38 -6.01
N VAL A 213 -17.70 -5.27 -7.28
CA VAL A 213 -17.25 -6.16 -8.37
C VAL A 213 -15.89 -5.69 -8.88
N LEU A 214 -14.95 -6.61 -9.04
CA LEU A 214 -13.63 -6.32 -9.60
C LEU A 214 -13.75 -5.92 -11.08
N LYS A 215 -13.38 -4.67 -11.42
CA LYS A 215 -13.32 -4.19 -12.82
C LYS A 215 -12.00 -4.56 -13.49
N GLY A 216 -10.94 -4.67 -12.71
CA GLY A 216 -9.65 -5.12 -13.21
C GLY A 216 -8.51 -4.83 -12.23
N GLY A 217 -7.28 -5.00 -12.70
CA GLY A 217 -6.09 -4.71 -11.93
C GLY A 217 -5.04 -4.01 -12.77
N ILE A 218 -4.21 -3.22 -12.10
CA ILE A 218 -3.04 -2.57 -12.67
C ILE A 218 -1.82 -3.21 -12.03
N THR A 219 -0.96 -3.77 -12.86
CA THR A 219 0.35 -4.28 -12.45
C THR A 219 1.43 -3.43 -13.08
N TYR A 220 2.40 -3.01 -12.28
CA TYR A 220 3.57 -2.28 -12.74
C TYR A 220 4.83 -2.95 -12.22
N VAL A 221 5.80 -3.16 -13.11
CA VAL A 221 7.07 -3.83 -12.79
C VAL A 221 8.20 -2.92 -13.22
N VAL A 222 9.16 -2.69 -12.32
CA VAL A 222 10.40 -1.96 -12.62
C VAL A 222 11.56 -2.89 -12.36
N ASN A 223 12.45 -3.02 -13.35
CA ASN A 223 13.65 -3.82 -13.23
C ASN A 223 14.87 -2.93 -12.96
N GLY A 224 15.78 -3.41 -12.11
CA GLY A 224 17.03 -2.74 -11.73
C GLY A 224 16.89 -1.47 -10.89
N ARG A 225 15.71 -1.18 -10.32
CA ARG A 225 15.48 0.02 -9.47
C ARG A 225 14.48 -0.25 -8.35
N THR A 226 14.56 0.58 -7.30
CA THR A 226 13.67 0.52 -6.13
C THR A 226 12.68 1.67 -6.10
N LEU A 227 11.44 1.42 -5.65
CA LEU A 227 10.41 2.48 -5.50
C LEU A 227 10.71 3.50 -4.38
N ASN A 228 11.80 3.31 -3.63
CA ASN A 228 12.28 4.31 -2.69
C ASN A 228 12.82 5.57 -3.40
N GLU A 229 13.16 5.48 -4.68
CA GLU A 229 13.56 6.63 -5.49
C GLU A 229 12.36 7.52 -5.84
N ALA A 230 12.37 8.77 -5.37
CA ALA A 230 11.27 9.71 -5.58
C ALA A 230 10.88 9.94 -7.06
N ASN A 231 11.86 9.96 -7.96
CA ASN A 231 11.61 10.13 -9.39
C ASN A 231 10.89 8.92 -9.98
N LEU A 232 11.30 7.71 -9.59
CA LEU A 232 10.67 6.47 -10.04
C LEU A 232 9.26 6.36 -9.47
N LEU A 233 9.09 6.61 -8.18
CA LEU A 233 7.78 6.59 -7.50
C LEU A 233 6.77 7.48 -8.24
N LYS A 234 7.19 8.71 -8.55
CA LYS A 234 6.40 9.67 -9.31
C LYS A 234 6.03 9.16 -10.70
N GLU A 235 7.00 8.61 -11.43
CA GLU A 235 6.77 8.06 -12.76
C GLU A 235 5.77 6.91 -12.71
N VAL A 236 5.91 6.00 -11.74
CA VAL A 236 5.00 4.87 -11.52
C VAL A 236 3.59 5.36 -11.20
N CYS A 237 3.42 6.29 -10.25
CA CYS A 237 2.11 6.85 -9.91
C CYS A 237 1.43 7.54 -11.11
N ARG A 238 2.19 8.28 -11.93
CA ARG A 238 1.69 8.90 -13.16
C ARG A 238 1.26 7.87 -14.20
N ASN A 239 2.04 6.81 -14.38
CA ASN A 239 1.70 5.76 -15.35
C ASN A 239 0.46 4.98 -14.90
N ILE A 240 0.32 4.74 -13.60
CA ILE A 240 -0.86 4.10 -13.00
C ILE A 240 -2.11 4.98 -13.19
N SER A 241 -2.05 6.29 -12.91
CA SER A 241 -3.21 7.18 -13.09
C SER A 241 -3.66 7.25 -14.55
N ASN A 242 -2.71 7.30 -15.49
CA ASN A 242 -3.01 7.23 -16.93
C ASN A 242 -3.69 5.91 -17.31
N LYS A 243 -3.22 4.78 -16.75
CA LYS A 243 -3.82 3.47 -17.03
C LYS A 243 -5.21 3.33 -16.41
N MET A 244 -5.45 3.95 -15.25
CA MET A 244 -6.76 3.98 -14.61
C MET A 244 -7.84 4.55 -15.56
N ASN A 245 -7.55 5.67 -16.22
CA ASN A 245 -8.47 6.28 -17.19
C ASN A 245 -8.86 5.30 -18.31
N THR A 246 -7.91 4.48 -18.78
CA THR A 246 -8.19 3.48 -19.84
C THR A 246 -9.02 2.30 -19.34
N LEU A 247 -8.90 1.94 -18.05
CA LEU A 247 -9.65 0.85 -17.43
C LEU A 247 -11.08 1.27 -17.12
N VAL A 248 -11.27 2.52 -16.71
CA VAL A 248 -12.57 3.09 -16.30
C VAL A 248 -13.44 3.52 -17.48
N LYS A 249 -12.86 3.89 -18.63
CA LYS A 249 -13.60 4.29 -19.84
C LYS A 249 -14.05 3.11 -20.72
N ARG A 250 -13.62 1.89 -20.43
CA ARG A 250 -14.08 0.66 -21.11
C ARG A 250 -15.35 0.14 -20.47
#